data_AF-A0A315XB55-F1
#
_entry.id   AF-A0A315XB55-F1
#
_cell.length_a   1.000
_cell.length_b   1.000
_cell.length_c   1.000
_cell.angle_alpha   90.00
_cell.angle_beta   90.00
_cell.angle_gamma   90.00
#
_symmetry.space_group_name_H-M   'P 1'
#
loop_
_entity.id
_entity.type
_entity.pdbx_description
1 polymer ?
#
loop_
_entity_poly.entity_id
_entity_poly.type
_entity_poly.pdbx_seq_one_letter_code
_entity_poly.pdbx_strand_id
1 'polypeptide(L)'
;MAEGAGMESESRGRRRIPGDDLLDELTEQLERTRQLLTHSPEAAAEAALERFTGEGEDEARIARDLAAAGPLAVAGRFLEAHRLVMRALEVLDREGARNVRVSRWFGPLRPLAEFGAEFVASYIVKSYARDVAGSLRRLYARREAQSLPGSPERATLARARVEADRLAPGFSGGGVGAPVLVAGGAVIPLAASAGQYAGAIDFLSRPVIGIGFAALFLLFLFLSSVLLSGAGLAHRRSRLIMSQPLAALWEVVGHAGEPPHDNSRMFATVAIVLTGLVWVVIPVAGVVLYLVS
;
A
#
# COMPACT_ATOMS: atom_id res chain seq x y z
N MET A 1 -37.20 -77.08 20.15
CA MET A 1 -38.62 -77.12 20.55
C MET A 1 -39.09 -75.68 20.58
N ALA A 2 -39.54 -75.13 19.44
CA ALA A 2 -40.87 -75.34 18.84
C ALA A 2 -41.95 -74.67 19.71
N GLU A 3 -42.88 -73.86 19.23
CA GLU A 3 -43.26 -73.41 17.89
C GLU A 3 -44.51 -72.51 18.07
N GLY A 4 -44.68 -71.52 17.19
CA GLY A 4 -45.96 -70.83 16.93
C GLY A 4 -46.43 -69.83 17.99
N ALA A 5 -47.12 -68.74 17.68
CA ALA A 5 -47.66 -68.18 16.45
C ALA A 5 -47.84 -66.68 16.76
N GLY A 6 -47.48 -65.76 15.88
CA GLY A 6 -48.39 -65.35 14.81
C GLY A 6 -49.14 -64.09 15.24
N MET A 7 -48.76 -62.93 14.72
CA MET A 7 -49.72 -62.02 14.09
C MET A 7 -48.98 -60.84 13.47
N GLU A 8 -49.01 -60.84 12.15
CA GLU A 8 -48.99 -59.65 11.31
C GLU A 8 -49.83 -58.54 11.95
N SER A 9 -49.23 -57.37 12.11
CA SER A 9 -49.97 -56.13 12.24
C SER A 9 -49.19 -55.06 11.50
N GLU A 10 -49.53 -54.95 10.23
CA GLU A 10 -49.63 -53.69 9.52
C GLU A 10 -48.41 -52.76 9.65
N SER A 11 -47.53 -52.88 8.66
CA SER A 11 -47.10 -51.75 7.85
C SER A 11 -48.29 -50.83 7.50
N ARG A 12 -48.79 -50.07 8.48
CA ARG A 12 -49.52 -48.84 8.22
C ARG A 12 -48.47 -47.78 8.00
N GLY A 13 -48.15 -47.59 6.72
CA GLY A 13 -47.68 -46.30 6.24
C GLY A 13 -48.67 -45.25 6.73
N ARG A 14 -48.37 -44.68 7.91
CA ARG A 14 -48.91 -43.41 8.32
C ARG A 14 -48.51 -42.49 7.18
N ARG A 15 -49.48 -42.13 6.33
CA ARG A 15 -49.31 -41.06 5.35
C ARG A 15 -48.73 -39.91 6.15
N ARG A 16 -47.43 -39.65 6.00
CA ARG A 16 -46.80 -38.45 6.55
C ARG A 16 -47.64 -37.32 6.01
N ILE A 17 -48.40 -36.68 6.90
CA ILE A 17 -49.15 -35.50 6.50
C ILE A 17 -48.06 -34.50 6.11
N PRO A 18 -48.15 -33.80 4.96
CA PRO A 18 -47.09 -32.88 4.52
C PRO A 18 -46.75 -31.75 5.52
N GLY A 19 -47.52 -31.63 6.61
CA GLY A 19 -47.24 -30.76 7.75
C GLY A 19 -46.42 -31.38 8.87
N ASP A 20 -46.32 -32.72 8.98
CA ASP A 20 -45.51 -33.37 10.02
C ASP A 20 -44.01 -33.17 9.75
N ASP A 21 -43.55 -33.28 8.50
CA ASP A 21 -42.15 -32.98 8.16
C ASP A 21 -41.82 -31.49 8.40
N LEU A 22 -42.79 -30.58 8.22
CA LEU A 22 -42.60 -29.14 8.53
C LEU A 22 -42.60 -28.86 10.03
N LEU A 23 -43.44 -29.56 10.80
CA LEU A 23 -43.46 -29.44 12.25
C LEU A 23 -42.21 -30.09 12.86
N ASP A 24 -41.73 -31.19 12.30
CA ASP A 24 -40.47 -31.84 12.71
C ASP A 24 -39.28 -30.95 12.37
N GLU A 25 -39.21 -30.36 11.17
CA GLU A 25 -38.16 -29.38 10.79
C GLU A 25 -38.20 -28.13 11.70
N LEU A 26 -39.39 -27.59 11.99
CA LEU A 26 -39.55 -26.44 12.88
C LEU A 26 -39.21 -26.80 14.34
N THR A 27 -39.54 -28.01 14.78
CA THR A 27 -39.20 -28.50 16.12
C THR A 27 -37.70 -28.75 16.21
N GLU A 28 -37.06 -29.25 15.16
CA GLU A 28 -35.61 -29.41 15.08
C GLU A 28 -34.91 -28.05 15.04
N GLN A 29 -35.45 -27.06 14.32
CA GLN A 29 -34.96 -25.67 14.35
C GLN A 29 -35.13 -25.03 15.73
N LEU A 30 -36.26 -25.27 16.42
CA LEU A 30 -36.52 -24.78 17.77
C LEU A 30 -35.65 -25.46 18.82
N GLU A 31 -35.46 -26.77 18.72
CA GLU A 31 -34.61 -27.55 19.62
C GLU A 31 -33.14 -27.18 19.39
N ARG A 32 -32.73 -26.97 18.13
CA ARG A 32 -31.42 -26.43 17.76
C ARG A 32 -31.24 -25.03 18.34
N THR A 33 -32.21 -24.13 18.18
CA THR A 33 -32.17 -22.77 18.75
C THR A 33 -32.17 -22.79 20.28
N ARG A 34 -32.92 -23.69 20.90
CA ARG A 34 -32.93 -23.91 22.35
C ARG A 34 -31.59 -24.44 22.83
N GLN A 35 -30.96 -25.38 22.11
CA GLN A 35 -29.64 -25.92 22.40
C GLN A 35 -28.54 -24.86 22.24
N LEU A 36 -28.64 -23.99 21.21
CA LEU A 36 -27.81 -22.79 21.03
C LEU A 36 -27.91 -21.84 22.24
N LEU A 37 -29.10 -21.71 22.83
CA LEU A 37 -29.35 -20.79 23.95
C LEU A 37 -29.01 -21.39 25.34
N THR A 38 -28.96 -22.72 25.48
CA THR A 38 -28.86 -23.38 26.79
C THR A 38 -27.47 -23.91 27.15
N HIS A 39 -26.60 -24.25 26.18
CA HIS A 39 -25.35 -24.97 26.51
C HIS A 39 -24.01 -24.32 26.15
N SER A 40 -24.00 -23.19 25.43
CA SER A 40 -22.94 -22.17 25.42
C SER A 40 -23.14 -21.32 24.17
N PRO A 41 -23.81 -20.15 24.28
CA PRO A 41 -24.12 -19.32 23.12
C PRO A 41 -22.86 -18.92 22.34
N GLU A 42 -21.70 -18.83 22.99
CA GLU A 42 -20.41 -18.55 22.36
C GLU A 42 -19.89 -19.67 21.47
N ALA A 43 -19.80 -20.92 21.94
CA ALA A 43 -19.23 -22.00 21.13
C ALA A 43 -20.07 -22.30 19.88
N ALA A 44 -21.39 -22.11 19.97
CA ALA A 44 -22.29 -22.34 18.86
C ALA A 44 -22.39 -21.12 17.91
N ALA A 45 -22.18 -19.90 18.42
CA ALA A 45 -21.95 -18.72 17.59
C ALA A 45 -20.59 -18.83 16.86
N GLU A 46 -19.53 -19.27 17.54
CA GLU A 46 -18.22 -19.52 16.97
C GLU A 46 -18.30 -20.55 15.83
N ALA A 47 -18.94 -21.71 16.07
CA ALA A 47 -19.17 -22.72 15.02
C ALA A 47 -20.08 -22.23 13.88
N ALA A 48 -20.94 -21.23 14.12
CA ALA A 48 -21.70 -20.58 13.06
C ALA A 48 -20.83 -19.61 12.25
N LEU A 49 -19.94 -18.86 12.89
CA LEU A 49 -19.00 -17.93 12.26
C LEU A 49 -17.92 -18.67 11.47
N GLU A 50 -17.35 -19.75 12.02
CA GLU A 50 -16.37 -20.63 11.36
C GLU A 50 -16.89 -21.22 10.03
N ARG A 51 -18.21 -21.43 9.91
CA ARG A 51 -18.82 -21.87 8.65
C ARG A 51 -18.84 -20.79 7.56
N PHE A 52 -18.76 -19.52 7.94
CA PHE A 52 -18.72 -18.39 7.00
C PHE A 52 -17.28 -17.90 6.74
N THR A 53 -16.37 -18.11 7.69
CA THR A 53 -14.94 -17.84 7.52
C THR A 53 -14.26 -19.10 6.99
N GLY A 54 -14.16 -19.21 5.66
CA GLY A 54 -13.43 -20.34 5.06
C GLY A 54 -12.00 -20.42 5.60
N GLU A 55 -11.53 -21.63 5.94
CA GLU A 55 -10.19 -21.89 6.49
C GLU A 55 -9.13 -21.23 5.59
N GLY A 56 -8.60 -20.12 6.09
CA GLY A 56 -7.79 -19.21 5.30
C GLY A 56 -6.31 -19.50 5.49
N GLU A 57 -5.54 -19.50 4.41
CA GLU A 57 -4.07 -19.48 4.46
C GLU A 57 -3.51 -18.42 5.44
N ASP A 58 -4.28 -17.34 5.64
CA ASP A 58 -4.03 -16.27 6.59
C ASP A 58 -4.12 -16.71 8.07
N GLU A 59 -5.10 -17.52 8.45
CA GLU A 59 -5.25 -18.05 9.82
C GLU A 59 -4.14 -19.05 10.12
N ALA A 60 -3.80 -19.90 9.16
CA ALA A 60 -2.66 -20.80 9.25
C ALA A 60 -1.33 -20.03 9.33
N ARG A 61 -1.22 -18.87 8.69
CA ARG A 61 -0.06 -17.96 8.85
C ARG A 61 -0.04 -17.34 10.24
N ILE A 62 -1.17 -16.85 10.76
CA ILE A 62 -1.28 -16.27 12.10
C ILE A 62 -0.90 -17.30 13.17
N ALA A 63 -1.43 -18.52 13.08
CA ALA A 63 -1.09 -19.61 13.99
C ALA A 63 0.41 -19.94 13.97
N ARG A 64 1.04 -19.97 12.77
CA ARG A 64 2.49 -20.15 12.63
C ARG A 64 3.28 -18.99 13.25
N ASP A 65 2.85 -17.74 13.03
CA ASP A 65 3.52 -16.56 13.59
C ASP A 65 3.41 -16.50 15.12
N LEU A 66 2.28 -16.95 15.69
CA LEU A 66 2.09 -17.08 17.15
C LEU A 66 2.89 -18.23 17.76
N ALA A 67 3.06 -19.33 17.02
CA ALA A 67 3.86 -20.48 17.46
C ALA A 67 5.39 -20.24 17.38
N ALA A 68 5.82 -19.07 16.90
CA ALA A 68 7.23 -18.75 16.76
C ALA A 68 7.98 -18.82 18.12
N ALA A 69 9.10 -19.54 18.12
CA ALA A 69 9.83 -19.90 19.35
C ALA A 69 10.54 -18.72 20.05
N GLY A 70 10.66 -17.55 19.41
CA GLY A 70 11.39 -16.43 19.99
C GLY A 70 11.27 -15.11 19.21
N PRO A 71 11.82 -14.02 19.77
CA PRO A 71 11.73 -12.67 19.19
C PRO A 71 12.58 -12.48 17.93
N LEU A 72 13.60 -13.33 17.72
CA LEU A 72 14.48 -13.34 16.55
C LEU A 72 14.65 -14.78 16.09
N ALA A 73 14.57 -15.02 14.77
CA ALA A 73 14.86 -16.33 14.20
C ALA A 73 16.36 -16.67 14.27
N VAL A 74 17.25 -15.70 14.02
CA VAL A 74 18.71 -15.91 14.03
C VAL A 74 19.44 -14.81 14.79
N ALA A 75 19.34 -14.82 16.12
CA ALA A 75 19.87 -13.77 17.00
C ALA A 75 21.33 -13.36 16.69
N GLY A 76 22.22 -14.32 16.41
CA GLY A 76 23.64 -14.06 16.15
C GLY A 76 23.93 -13.19 14.92
N ARG A 77 23.03 -13.13 13.93
CA ARG A 77 23.19 -12.34 12.70
C ARG A 77 22.45 -11.01 12.73
N PHE A 78 21.67 -10.74 13.78
CA PHE A 78 20.74 -9.61 13.82
C PHE A 78 21.44 -8.25 13.69
N LEU A 79 22.50 -8.02 14.48
CA LEU A 79 23.24 -6.76 14.43
C LEU A 79 23.95 -6.54 13.10
N GLU A 80 24.40 -7.61 12.43
CA GLU A 80 25.01 -7.51 11.11
C GLU A 80 23.96 -7.06 10.07
N ALA A 81 22.81 -7.74 10.04
CA ALA A 81 21.72 -7.39 9.14
C ALA A 81 21.17 -5.97 9.41
N HIS A 82 21.05 -5.57 10.67
CA HIS A 82 20.68 -4.21 11.08
C HIS A 82 21.65 -3.17 10.50
N ARG A 83 22.97 -3.36 10.68
CA ARG A 83 23.99 -2.43 10.17
C ARG A 83 23.98 -2.35 8.66
N LEU A 84 23.73 -3.47 7.98
CA LEU A 84 23.60 -3.51 6.53
C LEU A 84 22.41 -2.63 6.07
N VAL A 85 21.26 -2.73 6.75
CA VAL A 85 20.10 -1.88 6.47
C VAL A 85 20.39 -0.41 6.78
N MET A 86 21.08 -0.09 7.88
CA MET A 86 21.44 1.29 8.20
C MET A 86 22.37 1.91 7.15
N ARG A 87 23.36 1.15 6.67
CA ARG A 87 24.21 1.57 5.56
C ARG A 87 23.41 1.75 4.27
N ALA A 88 22.48 0.85 3.99
CA ALA A 88 21.62 0.94 2.81
C ALA A 88 20.73 2.19 2.86
N LEU A 89 20.18 2.54 4.04
CA LEU A 89 19.41 3.77 4.24
C LEU A 89 20.26 5.03 4.02
N GLU A 90 21.51 5.05 4.50
CA GLU A 90 22.44 6.16 4.23
C GLU A 90 22.69 6.32 2.71
N VAL A 91 22.96 5.21 2.02
CA VAL A 91 23.19 5.21 0.57
C VAL A 91 21.92 5.63 -0.18
N LEU A 92 20.76 5.17 0.27
CA LEU A 92 19.47 5.51 -0.32
C LEU A 92 19.16 7.01 -0.18
N ASP A 93 19.39 7.59 0.99
CA ASP A 93 19.19 9.03 1.23
C ASP A 93 20.15 9.88 0.39
N ARG A 94 21.42 9.45 0.29
CA ARG A 94 22.43 10.18 -0.47
C ARG A 94 22.26 10.05 -1.99
N GLU A 95 22.00 8.85 -2.49
CA GLU A 95 22.08 8.54 -3.93
C GLU A 95 20.73 8.17 -4.55
N GLY A 96 19.67 7.96 -3.77
CA GLY A 96 18.41 7.41 -4.28
C GLY A 96 17.72 8.27 -5.33
N ALA A 97 17.87 9.60 -5.24
CA ALA A 97 17.14 10.54 -6.12
C ALA A 97 18.01 11.33 -7.10
N ARG A 98 19.34 11.33 -6.94
CA ARG A 98 20.24 12.25 -7.66
C ARG A 98 20.41 11.93 -9.15
N ASN A 99 20.77 12.93 -9.95
CA ASN A 99 21.22 12.73 -11.34
C ASN A 99 20.17 12.02 -12.21
N VAL A 100 18.93 12.47 -12.16
CA VAL A 100 17.86 11.91 -12.98
C VAL A 100 18.10 12.29 -14.43
N ARG A 101 18.11 11.30 -15.32
CA ARG A 101 18.24 11.51 -16.76
C ARG A 101 16.91 11.20 -17.41
N VAL A 102 16.39 12.17 -18.14
CA VAL A 102 15.15 12.05 -18.92
C VAL A 102 15.48 11.90 -20.41
N SER A 103 14.46 11.60 -21.23
CA SER A 103 14.62 11.44 -22.67
C SER A 103 15.19 12.69 -23.36
N ARG A 104 15.99 12.49 -24.42
CA ARG A 104 16.51 13.60 -25.24
C ARG A 104 15.41 14.33 -26.02
N TRP A 105 14.25 13.69 -26.21
CA TRP A 105 13.08 14.27 -26.86
C TRP A 105 12.64 15.62 -26.27
N PHE A 106 12.85 15.83 -24.97
CA PHE A 106 12.49 17.10 -24.32
C PHE A 106 13.27 18.32 -24.84
N GLY A 107 14.35 18.12 -25.59
CA GLY A 107 15.11 19.20 -26.24
C GLY A 107 15.45 20.33 -25.27
N PRO A 108 14.99 21.58 -25.52
CA PRO A 108 15.27 22.73 -24.64
C PRO A 108 14.58 22.65 -23.28
N LEU A 109 13.47 21.92 -23.13
CA LEU A 109 12.76 21.74 -21.86
C LEU A 109 13.39 20.67 -20.96
N ARG A 110 14.47 20.02 -21.41
CA ARG A 110 15.13 18.94 -20.70
C ARG A 110 15.58 19.31 -19.28
N PRO A 111 16.21 20.47 -19.00
CA PRO A 111 16.60 20.82 -17.62
C PRO A 111 15.40 20.90 -16.67
N LEU A 112 14.26 21.40 -17.16
CA LEU A 112 13.02 21.47 -16.39
C LEU A 112 12.44 20.07 -16.12
N ALA A 113 12.50 19.18 -17.11
CA ALA A 113 12.07 17.79 -16.94
C ALA A 113 12.97 17.01 -15.98
N GLU A 114 14.30 17.18 -16.05
CA GLU A 114 15.26 16.56 -15.12
C GLU A 114 15.02 17.06 -13.70
N PHE A 115 14.84 18.37 -13.51
CA PHE A 115 14.49 18.95 -12.21
C PHE A 115 13.19 18.39 -11.64
N GLY A 116 12.12 18.35 -12.45
CA GLY A 116 10.83 17.80 -12.02
C GLY A 116 10.92 16.31 -11.68
N ALA A 117 11.67 15.54 -12.46
CA ALA A 117 11.80 14.10 -12.24
C ALA A 117 12.65 13.82 -11.00
N GLU A 118 13.69 14.61 -10.74
CA GLU A 118 14.47 14.57 -9.50
C GLU A 118 13.64 14.94 -8.27
N PHE A 119 12.79 15.97 -8.38
CA PHE A 119 11.85 16.33 -7.32
C PHE A 119 10.95 15.15 -6.95
N VAL A 120 10.34 14.50 -7.95
CA VAL A 120 9.47 13.33 -7.75
C VAL A 120 10.27 12.17 -7.15
N ALA A 121 11.45 11.87 -7.68
CA ALA A 121 12.30 10.81 -7.16
C ALA A 121 12.70 11.06 -5.70
N SER A 122 13.07 12.31 -5.36
CA SER A 122 13.44 12.72 -4.00
C SER A 122 12.29 12.52 -3.02
N TYR A 123 11.07 12.91 -3.41
CA TYR A 123 9.89 12.69 -2.59
C TYR A 123 9.65 11.20 -2.31
N ILE A 124 9.65 10.36 -3.36
CA ILE A 124 9.40 8.92 -3.24
C ILE A 124 10.45 8.24 -2.36
N VAL A 125 11.73 8.53 -2.62
CA VAL A 125 12.86 7.95 -1.88
C VAL A 125 12.81 8.34 -0.40
N LYS A 126 12.55 9.61 -0.08
CA LYS A 126 12.46 10.07 1.31
C LYS A 126 11.25 9.51 2.03
N SER A 127 10.09 9.42 1.35
CA SER A 127 8.92 8.74 1.91
C SER A 127 9.24 7.28 2.23
N TYR A 128 9.86 6.56 1.29
CA TYR A 128 10.21 5.16 1.50
C TYR A 128 11.23 4.98 2.63
N ALA A 129 12.27 5.81 2.71
CA ALA A 129 13.24 5.78 3.80
C ALA A 129 12.58 6.02 5.17
N ARG A 130 11.62 6.97 5.24
CA ARG A 130 10.81 7.23 6.44
C ARG A 130 9.97 6.00 6.83
N ASP A 131 9.34 5.36 5.86
CA ASP A 131 8.49 4.19 6.09
C ASP A 131 9.32 2.99 6.58
N VAL A 132 10.51 2.78 6.00
CA VAL A 132 11.48 1.79 6.48
C VAL A 132 11.88 2.10 7.91
N ALA A 133 12.37 3.30 8.20
CA ALA A 133 12.82 3.68 9.54
C ALA A 133 11.69 3.55 10.58
N GLY A 134 10.47 3.97 10.23
CA GLY A 134 9.29 3.79 11.08
C GLY A 134 8.94 2.32 11.33
N SER A 135 9.07 1.47 10.31
CA SER A 135 8.83 0.03 10.41
C SER A 135 9.87 -0.65 11.31
N LEU A 136 11.15 -0.30 11.17
CA LEU A 136 12.22 -0.80 12.04
C LEU A 136 11.96 -0.45 13.51
N ARG A 137 11.60 0.81 13.80
CA ARG A 137 11.30 1.26 15.18
C ARG A 137 10.17 0.45 15.80
N ARG A 138 9.06 0.29 15.07
CA ARG A 138 7.91 -0.50 15.53
C ARG A 138 8.26 -1.97 15.71
N LEU A 139 8.98 -2.55 14.76
CA LEU A 139 9.41 -3.94 14.79
C LEU A 139 10.30 -4.21 16.00
N TYR A 140 11.36 -3.41 16.18
CA TYR A 140 12.30 -3.59 17.29
C TYR A 140 11.64 -3.35 18.65
N ALA A 141 10.75 -2.36 18.78
CA ALA A 141 10.01 -2.14 20.01
C ALA A 141 9.13 -3.35 20.38
N ARG A 142 8.43 -3.95 19.41
CA ARG A 142 7.60 -5.14 19.64
C ARG A 142 8.46 -6.36 20.00
N ARG A 143 9.57 -6.60 19.28
CA ARG A 143 10.47 -7.74 19.54
C ARG A 143 11.21 -7.60 20.88
N GLU A 144 11.63 -6.39 21.24
CA GLU A 144 12.27 -6.13 22.54
C GLU A 144 11.32 -6.44 23.71
N ALA A 145 10.03 -6.09 23.57
CA ALA A 145 9.01 -6.40 24.58
C ALA A 145 8.69 -7.89 24.69
N GLN A 146 8.85 -8.65 23.60
CA GLN A 146 8.69 -10.11 23.57
C GLN A 146 9.91 -10.87 24.13
N SER A 147 11.04 -10.18 24.32
CA SER A 147 12.29 -10.82 24.73
C SER A 147 12.35 -10.97 26.26
N LEU A 148 12.87 -12.10 26.75
CA LEU A 148 13.04 -12.34 28.18
C LEU A 148 13.92 -11.23 28.82
N PRO A 149 13.58 -10.70 30.00
CA PRO A 149 14.43 -9.74 30.70
C PRO A 149 15.85 -10.30 30.93
N GLY A 150 16.87 -9.48 30.65
CA GLY A 150 18.28 -9.88 30.80
C GLY A 150 18.86 -10.74 29.68
N SER A 151 18.03 -11.17 28.70
CA SER A 151 18.53 -11.94 27.55
C SER A 151 19.44 -11.10 26.63
N PRO A 152 20.44 -11.73 25.98
CA PRO A 152 21.30 -11.04 25.02
C PRO A 152 20.50 -10.51 23.82
N GLU A 153 19.45 -11.20 23.38
CA GLU A 153 18.54 -10.78 22.32
C GLU A 153 17.91 -9.42 22.66
N ARG A 154 17.37 -9.28 23.88
CA ARG A 154 16.77 -8.03 24.35
C ARG A 154 17.77 -6.88 24.32
N ALA A 155 19.02 -7.12 24.74
CA ALA A 155 20.07 -6.11 24.73
C ALA A 155 20.42 -5.65 23.30
N THR A 156 20.54 -6.59 22.36
CA THR A 156 20.82 -6.26 20.95
C THR A 156 19.67 -5.52 20.28
N LEU A 157 18.42 -5.92 20.55
CA LEU A 157 17.21 -5.26 20.07
C LEU A 157 17.07 -3.84 20.64
N ALA A 158 17.30 -3.65 21.94
CA ALA A 158 17.26 -2.34 22.57
C ALA A 158 18.29 -1.38 21.95
N ARG A 159 19.51 -1.86 21.69
CA ARG A 159 20.54 -1.07 21.00
C ARG A 159 20.10 -0.68 19.58
N ALA A 160 19.65 -1.64 18.78
CA ALA A 160 19.17 -1.40 17.43
C ALA A 160 17.96 -0.44 17.40
N ARG A 161 17.07 -0.53 18.39
CA ARG A 161 15.93 0.38 18.56
C ARG A 161 16.40 1.80 18.84
N VAL A 162 17.33 1.99 19.78
CA VAL A 162 17.88 3.31 20.10
C VAL A 162 18.55 3.93 18.86
N GLU A 163 19.30 3.14 18.10
CA GLU A 163 19.91 3.59 16.83
C GLU A 163 18.83 4.01 15.82
N ALA A 164 17.79 3.19 15.61
CA ALA A 164 16.67 3.50 14.71
C ALA A 164 15.83 4.71 15.17
N ASP A 165 15.57 4.85 16.48
CA ASP A 165 14.85 5.97 17.09
C ASP A 165 15.59 7.30 16.88
N ARG A 166 16.94 7.28 16.96
CA ARG A 166 17.78 8.47 16.73
C ARG A 166 17.85 8.87 15.26
N LEU A 167 17.83 7.91 14.34
CA LEU A 167 17.96 8.18 12.90
C LEU A 167 16.63 8.52 12.22
N ALA A 168 15.50 8.00 12.72
CA ALA A 168 14.20 8.21 12.08
C ALA A 168 13.79 9.68 11.87
N PRO A 169 14.07 10.62 12.81
CA PRO A 169 13.84 12.04 12.55
C PRO A 169 14.59 12.56 11.31
N GLY A 170 15.78 12.05 11.03
CA GLY A 170 16.56 12.42 9.84
C GLY A 170 15.83 12.11 8.52
N PHE A 171 15.03 11.04 8.49
CA PHE A 171 14.20 10.68 7.32
C PHE A 171 12.82 11.36 7.34
N SER A 172 12.42 11.93 8.48
CA SER A 172 11.11 12.57 8.65
C SER A 172 10.99 13.93 7.93
N GLY A 173 12.12 14.59 7.61
CA GLY A 173 12.18 15.93 7.01
C GLY A 173 11.96 16.03 5.49
N GLY A 174 11.42 15.02 4.84
CA GLY A 174 11.39 14.90 3.37
C GLY A 174 10.27 15.60 2.61
N GLY A 175 9.68 16.66 3.13
CA GLY A 175 9.03 17.64 2.25
C GLY A 175 10.16 18.42 1.61
N VAL A 176 10.39 18.25 0.31
CA VAL A 176 11.36 19.05 -0.46
C VAL A 176 11.26 20.49 0.01
N GLY A 177 12.41 21.09 0.36
CA GLY A 177 12.50 22.53 0.58
C GLY A 177 11.74 23.17 -0.56
N ALA A 178 10.55 23.71 -0.23
CA ALA A 178 9.82 24.51 -1.17
C ALA A 178 10.85 25.48 -1.72
N PRO A 179 10.98 25.62 -3.06
CA PRO A 179 11.76 26.72 -3.56
C PRO A 179 11.25 27.94 -2.80
N VAL A 180 12.16 28.66 -2.16
CA VAL A 180 11.95 29.99 -1.61
C VAL A 180 11.69 30.97 -2.77
N LEU A 181 10.97 30.53 -3.81
CA LEU A 181 10.44 31.34 -4.89
C LEU A 181 9.08 31.92 -4.51
N VAL A 182 8.43 31.42 -3.45
CA VAL A 182 7.22 32.03 -2.89
C VAL A 182 7.54 33.11 -1.85
N ALA A 183 8.73 33.10 -1.24
CA ALA A 183 9.13 34.17 -0.32
C ALA A 183 9.65 35.45 -1.01
N GLY A 184 9.79 35.42 -2.33
CA GLY A 184 10.34 36.52 -3.12
C GLY A 184 9.33 37.14 -4.09
N GLY A 185 8.15 37.56 -3.63
CA GLY A 185 7.32 38.63 -4.23
C GLY A 185 6.95 38.59 -5.74
N ALA A 186 7.31 37.54 -6.49
CA ALA A 186 7.26 37.54 -7.96
C ALA A 186 6.00 36.87 -8.56
N VAL A 187 5.10 36.36 -7.73
CA VAL A 187 3.85 35.73 -8.20
C VAL A 187 2.84 36.78 -8.67
N ILE A 188 2.81 37.96 -8.03
CA ILE A 188 1.87 39.03 -8.35
C ILE A 188 2.15 39.67 -9.74
N PRO A 189 3.40 39.98 -10.13
CA PRO A 189 3.68 40.53 -11.46
C PRO A 189 3.44 39.54 -12.59
N LEU A 190 3.68 38.23 -12.41
CA LEU A 190 3.43 37.21 -13.43
C LEU A 190 1.93 36.97 -13.67
N ALA A 191 1.11 36.96 -12.61
CA ALA A 191 -0.34 36.86 -12.75
C ALA A 191 -0.96 38.12 -13.39
N ALA A 192 -0.46 39.31 -13.02
CA ALA A 192 -0.92 40.58 -13.60
C ALA A 192 -0.54 40.72 -15.09
N SER A 193 0.69 40.32 -15.47
CA SER A 193 1.12 40.34 -16.87
C SER A 193 0.41 39.28 -17.72
N ALA A 194 0.17 38.08 -17.19
CA ALA A 194 -0.69 37.09 -17.85
C ALA A 194 -2.13 37.60 -18.05
N GLY A 195 -2.68 38.33 -17.07
CA GLY A 195 -4.01 38.95 -17.16
C GLY A 195 -4.12 40.04 -18.25
N GLN A 196 -3.05 40.81 -18.47
CA GLN A 196 -3.00 41.84 -19.52
C GLN A 196 -3.02 41.22 -20.94
N TYR A 197 -2.36 40.08 -21.14
CA TYR A 197 -2.44 39.35 -22.41
C TYR A 197 -3.76 38.59 -22.57
N ALA A 198 -4.33 38.09 -21.47
CA ALA A 198 -5.61 37.39 -21.49
C ALA A 198 -6.78 38.30 -21.90
N GLY A 199 -6.80 39.56 -21.46
CA GLY A 199 -7.90 40.49 -21.77
C GLY A 199 -8.06 40.85 -23.25
N ALA A 200 -7.05 40.60 -24.08
CA ALA A 200 -7.07 40.87 -25.52
C ALA A 200 -7.35 39.62 -26.38
N ILE A 201 -7.49 38.44 -25.76
CA ILE A 201 -7.67 37.18 -26.46
C ILE A 201 -9.17 36.84 -26.49
N ASP A 202 -9.70 36.63 -27.69
CA ASP A 202 -11.01 35.99 -27.84
C ASP A 202 -10.87 34.49 -27.57
N PHE A 203 -11.02 34.11 -26.29
CA PHE A 203 -10.93 32.73 -25.82
C PHE A 203 -12.00 31.80 -26.41
N LEU A 204 -13.05 32.36 -27.02
CA LEU A 204 -14.10 31.61 -27.68
C LEU A 204 -13.82 31.40 -29.17
N SER A 205 -12.78 32.03 -29.72
CA SER A 205 -12.39 31.80 -31.10
C SER A 205 -11.84 30.37 -31.29
N ARG A 206 -12.35 29.67 -32.31
CA ARG A 206 -11.93 28.31 -32.68
C ARG A 206 -10.41 28.09 -32.73
N PRO A 207 -9.56 28.99 -33.28
CA PRO A 207 -8.12 28.78 -33.28
C PRO A 207 -7.50 28.88 -31.87
N VAL A 208 -7.99 29.77 -31.01
CA VAL A 208 -7.49 29.91 -29.63
C VAL A 208 -7.86 28.68 -28.80
N ILE A 209 -9.08 28.17 -28.96
CA ILE A 209 -9.53 26.92 -28.34
C ILE A 209 -8.61 25.77 -28.76
N GLY A 210 -8.38 25.61 -30.07
CA GLY A 210 -7.52 24.55 -30.60
C GLY A 210 -6.08 24.63 -30.06
N ILE A 211 -5.48 25.82 -30.06
CA ILE A 211 -4.14 26.05 -29.50
C ILE A 211 -4.11 25.78 -27.99
N GLY A 212 -5.14 26.19 -27.25
CA GLY A 212 -5.26 25.96 -25.82
C GLY A 212 -5.31 24.47 -25.47
N PHE A 213 -6.12 23.69 -26.17
CA PHE A 213 -6.17 22.23 -25.99
C PHE A 213 -4.85 21.55 -26.37
N ALA A 214 -4.21 21.97 -27.47
CA ALA A 214 -2.91 21.45 -27.86
C ALA A 214 -1.83 21.76 -26.80
N ALA A 215 -1.81 22.98 -26.25
CA ALA A 215 -0.89 23.37 -25.19
C ALA A 215 -1.14 22.57 -23.90
N LEU A 216 -2.42 22.40 -23.51
CA LEU A 216 -2.81 21.59 -22.36
C LEU A 216 -2.37 20.12 -22.53
N PHE A 217 -2.61 19.54 -23.72
CA PHE A 217 -2.20 18.18 -24.05
C PHE A 217 -0.68 17.99 -23.91
N LEU A 218 0.10 18.91 -24.48
CA LEU A 218 1.57 18.89 -24.37
C LEU A 218 2.04 19.05 -22.92
N LEU A 219 1.39 19.93 -22.14
CA LEU A 219 1.70 20.12 -20.72
C LEU A 219 1.48 18.84 -19.92
N PHE A 220 0.36 18.16 -20.11
CA PHE A 220 0.10 16.92 -19.39
C PHE A 220 1.01 15.78 -19.84
N LEU A 221 1.30 15.64 -21.14
CA LEU A 221 2.28 14.67 -21.62
C LEU A 221 3.65 14.90 -20.98
N PHE A 222 4.05 16.18 -20.89
CA PHE A 222 5.27 16.58 -20.21
C PHE A 222 5.25 16.16 -18.73
N LEU A 223 4.22 16.54 -17.98
CA LEU A 223 4.08 16.21 -16.55
C LEU A 223 4.04 14.70 -16.29
N SER A 224 3.29 13.95 -17.11
CA SER A 224 3.22 12.49 -17.01
C SER A 224 4.59 11.85 -17.19
N SER A 225 5.32 12.26 -18.22
CA SER A 225 6.65 11.71 -18.48
C SER A 225 7.67 12.08 -17.39
N VAL A 226 7.55 13.27 -16.79
CA VAL A 226 8.34 13.68 -15.63
C VAL A 226 8.04 12.80 -14.42
N LEU A 227 6.76 12.59 -14.09
CA LEU A 227 6.32 11.71 -13.00
C LEU A 227 6.83 10.28 -13.20
N LEU A 228 6.69 9.73 -14.41
CA LEU A 228 7.10 8.37 -14.72
C LEU A 228 8.62 8.21 -14.66
N SER A 229 9.38 9.20 -15.13
CA SER A 229 10.86 9.18 -15.05
C SER A 229 11.35 9.19 -13.61
N GLY A 230 10.77 10.07 -12.77
CA GLY A 230 11.10 10.15 -11.35
C GLY A 230 10.72 8.88 -10.59
N ALA A 231 9.49 8.39 -10.78
CA ALA A 231 8.99 7.17 -10.14
C ALA A 231 9.79 5.93 -10.56
N GLY A 232 10.10 5.79 -11.84
CA GLY A 232 10.89 4.67 -12.38
C GLY A 232 12.30 4.63 -11.82
N LEU A 233 12.98 5.79 -11.74
CA LEU A 233 14.31 5.85 -11.13
C LEU A 233 14.28 5.51 -9.65
N ALA A 234 13.36 6.13 -8.90
CA ALA A 234 13.19 5.90 -7.48
C ALA A 234 12.94 4.41 -7.19
N HIS A 235 12.02 3.78 -7.92
CA HIS A 235 11.76 2.34 -7.79
C HIS A 235 13.02 1.50 -8.05
N ARG A 236 13.71 1.75 -9.16
CA ARG A 236 14.91 0.98 -9.53
C ARG A 236 16.00 1.09 -8.47
N ARG A 237 16.25 2.29 -7.96
CA ARG A 237 17.32 2.53 -6.96
C ARG A 237 16.93 2.06 -5.57
N SER A 238 15.69 2.30 -5.14
CA SER A 238 15.15 1.75 -3.89
C SER A 238 15.27 0.23 -3.88
N ARG A 239 14.87 -0.44 -4.97
CA ARG A 239 15.02 -1.90 -5.09
C ARG A 239 16.49 -2.33 -5.10
N LEU A 240 17.35 -1.67 -5.86
CA LEU A 240 18.78 -2.01 -5.93
C LEU A 240 19.47 -1.88 -4.57
N ILE A 241 19.16 -0.83 -3.81
CA ILE A 241 19.84 -0.50 -2.56
C ILE A 241 19.23 -1.27 -1.38
N MET A 242 17.90 -1.40 -1.30
CA MET A 242 17.22 -1.86 -0.09
C MET A 242 16.75 -3.32 -0.14
N SER A 243 16.58 -3.94 -1.32
CA SER A 243 15.99 -5.28 -1.43
C SER A 243 16.74 -6.35 -0.62
N GLN A 244 18.03 -6.51 -0.89
CA GLN A 244 18.86 -7.51 -0.20
C GLN A 244 19.04 -7.17 1.29
N PRO A 245 19.37 -5.93 1.70
CA PRO A 245 19.47 -5.58 3.12
C PRO A 245 18.18 -5.84 3.92
N LEU A 246 17.02 -5.45 3.39
CA LEU A 246 15.74 -5.69 4.05
C LEU A 246 15.40 -7.17 4.10
N ALA A 247 15.62 -7.92 3.02
CA ALA A 247 15.41 -9.36 3.00
C ALA A 247 16.27 -10.07 4.07
N ALA A 248 17.57 -9.74 4.15
CA ALA A 248 18.47 -10.30 5.15
C ALA A 248 18.04 -9.98 6.59
N LEU A 249 17.56 -8.76 6.83
CA LEU A 249 17.05 -8.38 8.15
C LEU A 249 15.74 -9.11 8.48
N TRP A 250 14.80 -9.20 7.53
CA TRP A 250 13.52 -9.88 7.73
C TRP A 250 13.68 -11.38 7.93
N GLU A 251 14.63 -12.00 7.24
CA GLU A 251 15.02 -13.40 7.46
C GLU A 251 15.52 -13.62 8.89
N VAL A 252 16.40 -12.74 9.37
CA VAL A 252 17.00 -12.87 10.71
C VAL A 252 16.02 -12.56 11.83
N VAL A 253 15.12 -11.58 11.63
CA VAL A 253 14.04 -11.32 12.59
C VAL A 253 13.04 -12.48 12.57
N GLY A 254 12.66 -12.96 11.39
CA GLY A 254 11.64 -13.99 11.21
C GLY A 254 10.23 -13.52 11.61
N HIS A 255 9.19 -14.20 11.10
CA HIS A 255 7.77 -14.01 11.47
C HIS A 255 7.35 -12.53 11.62
N ALA A 256 7.87 -11.66 10.75
CA ALA A 256 7.73 -10.20 10.82
C ALA A 256 6.81 -9.65 9.73
N GLY A 257 6.06 -10.54 9.05
CA GLY A 257 5.35 -10.22 7.82
C GLY A 257 6.30 -9.85 6.68
N GLU A 258 5.84 -9.01 5.78
CA GLU A 258 6.63 -8.54 4.63
C GLU A 258 7.43 -7.27 4.94
N PRO A 259 8.60 -7.09 4.31
CA PRO A 259 9.33 -5.83 4.40
C PRO A 259 8.54 -4.69 3.76
N PRO A 260 8.78 -3.43 4.19
CA PRO A 260 8.19 -2.26 3.56
C PRO A 260 8.65 -2.18 2.08
N HIS A 261 7.73 -1.72 1.23
CA HIS A 261 7.96 -1.54 -0.21
C HIS A 261 7.89 -0.06 -0.57
N ASP A 262 8.54 0.35 -1.66
CA ASP A 262 8.48 1.73 -2.12
C ASP A 262 7.09 2.09 -2.70
N ASN A 263 6.69 3.36 -2.54
CA ASN A 263 5.39 3.87 -3.01
C ASN A 263 5.39 4.23 -4.51
N SER A 264 6.36 3.77 -5.30
CA SER A 264 6.48 4.14 -6.72
C SER A 264 5.26 3.72 -7.54
N ARG A 265 4.59 2.63 -7.15
CA ARG A 265 3.37 2.13 -7.82
C ARG A 265 2.24 3.14 -7.81
N MET A 266 2.06 3.88 -6.72
CA MET A 266 1.02 4.91 -6.64
C MET A 266 1.30 6.05 -7.62
N PHE A 267 2.56 6.51 -7.69
CA PHE A 267 2.96 7.56 -8.65
C PHE A 267 2.87 7.09 -10.10
N ALA A 268 3.26 5.84 -10.39
CA ALA A 268 3.07 5.23 -11.70
C ALA A 268 1.58 5.16 -12.06
N THR A 269 0.72 4.78 -11.11
CA THR A 269 -0.74 4.74 -11.29
C THR A 269 -1.30 6.14 -11.59
N VAL A 270 -0.91 7.16 -10.81
CA VAL A 270 -1.30 8.55 -11.05
C VAL A 270 -0.83 9.02 -12.44
N ALA A 271 0.41 8.70 -12.85
CA ALA A 271 0.90 9.05 -14.18
C ALA A 271 0.11 8.34 -15.30
N ILE A 272 -0.24 7.06 -15.13
CA ILE A 272 -1.07 6.31 -16.09
C ILE A 272 -2.48 6.91 -16.17
N VAL A 273 -3.10 7.20 -15.04
CA VAL A 273 -4.43 7.83 -14.98
C VAL A 273 -4.40 9.21 -15.63
N LEU A 274 -3.41 10.05 -15.33
CA LEU A 274 -3.20 11.34 -15.99
C LEU A 274 -3.07 11.17 -17.50
N THR A 275 -2.27 10.20 -17.96
CA THR A 275 -2.10 9.93 -19.40
C THR A 275 -3.39 9.47 -20.07
N GLY A 276 -4.17 8.61 -19.40
CA GLY A 276 -5.48 8.18 -19.90
C GLY A 276 -6.49 9.32 -19.96
N LEU A 277 -6.54 10.16 -18.92
CA LEU A 277 -7.41 11.33 -18.84
C LEU A 277 -7.10 12.32 -19.96
N VAL A 278 -5.82 12.53 -20.26
CA VAL A 278 -5.34 13.36 -21.38
C VAL A 278 -5.81 12.82 -22.73
N TRP A 279 -5.73 11.50 -22.92
CA TRP A 279 -6.13 10.88 -24.18
C TRP A 279 -7.63 10.86 -24.42
N VAL A 280 -8.44 10.90 -23.36
CA VAL A 280 -9.91 10.85 -23.47
C VAL A 280 -10.54 12.23 -23.33
N VAL A 281 -10.21 12.97 -22.27
CA VAL A 281 -10.89 14.23 -21.92
C VAL A 281 -10.52 15.35 -22.88
N ILE A 282 -9.24 15.49 -23.25
CA ILE A 282 -8.81 16.60 -24.11
C ILE A 282 -9.42 16.46 -25.52
N PRO A 283 -9.37 15.30 -26.21
CA PRO A 283 -10.01 15.17 -27.50
C PRO A 283 -11.54 15.32 -27.46
N VAL A 284 -12.21 14.70 -26.48
CA VAL A 284 -13.67 14.79 -26.37
C VAL A 284 -14.11 16.21 -26.06
N ALA A 285 -13.49 16.87 -25.08
CA ALA A 285 -13.80 18.25 -24.75
C ALA A 285 -13.45 19.20 -25.91
N GLY A 286 -12.32 18.97 -26.60
CA GLY A 286 -11.93 19.73 -27.78
C GLY A 286 -12.93 19.62 -28.93
N VAL A 287 -13.42 18.41 -29.23
CA VAL A 287 -14.45 18.17 -30.25
C VAL A 287 -15.77 18.84 -29.86
N VAL A 288 -16.23 18.67 -28.62
CA VAL A 288 -17.47 19.29 -28.14
C VAL A 288 -17.38 20.81 -28.21
N LEU A 289 -16.29 21.41 -27.75
CA LEU A 289 -16.12 22.87 -27.80
C LEU A 289 -16.03 23.37 -29.24
N TYR A 290 -15.33 22.66 -30.14
CA TYR A 290 -15.21 23.02 -31.56
C TYR A 290 -16.56 22.96 -32.31
N LEU A 291 -17.44 22.04 -31.94
CA LEU A 291 -18.77 21.92 -32.55
C LEU A 291 -19.75 22.98 -32.04
N VAL A 292 -19.54 23.50 -30.82
CA VAL A 292 -20.42 24.48 -30.16
C VAL A 292 -19.97 25.94 -30.39
N SER A 293 -18.69 26.16 -30.71
CA SER A 293 -18.11 27.47 -31.12
C SER A 293 -18.14 27.66 -32.62
#